data_AF-A0A9Q8QS16-F1
#
_entry.id   AF-A0A9Q8QS16-F1
#
_cell.length_a   1.000
_cell.length_b   1.000
_cell.length_c   1.000
_cell.angle_alpha   90.00
_cell.angle_beta   90.00
_cell.angle_gamma   90.00
#
_symmetry.space_group_name_H-M   'P 1'
#
loop_
_entity.id
_entity.type
_entity.pdbx_description
1 polymer ?
#
loop_
_entity_poly.entity_id
_entity_poly.type
_entity_poly.pdbx_seq_one_letter_code
_entity_poly.pdbx_strand_id
1 'polypeptide(L)'
;MMQWHKFKSLGKREFDTRLVLTALASVSSWCLSLSVSVYYTLREPHDQGTIVGRRIWDQNMTHNQGFALDSSCMNAFWIALFAAQLFAVIGIVLRGRKDDSTMAICIHFCVNNLLHAISIILFVRSVFGWTEFILVLNFVNLSCLHFLHQTAPLYVCGPLVSGPLSWGFLAMYWNGSMAVDAGDNARNVLTVLAMFGILGYGLFISMAFKDRVVAVALGFFAAAIAIAQFRLEQDDFRWITPTITSSILVFTSVLSISLNIRKGKVLDWECDERKEDDGSGKHSELV
;
A
#
# COMPACT_ATOMS: atom_id res chain seq x y z
N MET A 1 -26.94 40.25 -11.09
CA MET A 1 -25.69 40.59 -10.35
C MET A 1 -25.26 39.55 -9.31
N MET A 2 -25.77 38.30 -9.33
CA MET A 2 -25.50 37.28 -8.30
C MET A 2 -24.34 36.32 -8.62
N GLN A 3 -23.75 36.38 -9.82
CA GLN A 3 -22.68 35.46 -10.25
C GLN A 3 -21.26 35.98 -10.05
N TRP A 4 -21.09 37.30 -9.92
CA TRP A 4 -19.77 37.92 -9.70
C TRP A 4 -19.19 37.63 -8.31
N HIS A 5 -20.03 37.49 -7.29
CA HIS A 5 -19.58 37.15 -5.94
C HIS A 5 -19.06 35.70 -5.82
N LYS A 6 -19.66 34.73 -6.54
CA LYS A 6 -19.15 33.34 -6.62
C LYS A 6 -17.80 33.25 -7.33
N PHE A 7 -17.59 34.05 -8.38
CA PHE A 7 -16.29 34.07 -9.07
C PHE A 7 -15.20 34.74 -8.23
N LYS A 8 -15.56 35.79 -7.48
CA LYS A 8 -14.65 36.47 -6.54
C LYS A 8 -14.35 35.62 -5.30
N SER A 9 -15.25 34.72 -4.88
CA SER A 9 -15.00 33.78 -3.78
C SER A 9 -14.08 32.62 -4.18
N LEU A 10 -14.05 32.23 -5.46
CA LEU A 10 -13.08 31.25 -5.98
C LEU A 10 -11.64 31.80 -5.99
N GLY A 11 -11.47 33.11 -6.15
CA GLY A 11 -10.17 33.79 -6.13
C GLY A 11 -9.61 34.11 -4.73
N LYS A 12 -10.41 33.91 -3.67
CA LYS A 12 -10.01 34.08 -2.26
C LYS A 12 -9.94 32.73 -1.54
N ARG A 13 -9.34 31.71 -2.16
CA ARG A 13 -8.82 30.59 -1.39
C ARG A 13 -7.64 31.13 -0.59
N GLU A 14 -7.84 31.43 0.69
CA GLU A 14 -6.71 31.65 1.59
C GLU A 14 -5.78 30.45 1.43
N PHE A 15 -4.58 30.71 0.91
CA PHE A 15 -3.55 29.72 0.71
C PHE A 15 -3.18 29.20 2.09
N ASP A 16 -3.75 28.05 2.44
CA ASP A 16 -3.47 27.43 3.71
C ASP A 16 -2.07 26.85 3.65
N THR A 17 -1.14 27.55 4.31
CA THR A 17 0.25 27.16 4.39
C THR A 17 0.40 25.71 4.83
N ARG A 18 -0.47 25.19 5.71
CA ARG A 18 -0.41 23.80 6.16
C ARG A 18 -0.73 22.82 5.05
N LEU A 19 -1.78 23.09 4.27
CA LEU A 19 -2.18 22.26 3.14
C LEU A 19 -1.09 22.26 2.06
N VAL A 20 -0.52 23.44 1.75
CA VAL A 20 0.55 23.55 0.75
C VAL A 20 1.81 22.84 1.19
N LEU A 21 2.27 23.06 2.42
CA LEU A 21 3.45 22.37 2.95
C LEU A 21 3.27 20.86 2.94
N THR A 22 2.08 20.39 3.32
CA THR A 22 1.74 18.97 3.34
C THR A 22 1.70 18.38 1.92
N ALA A 23 1.15 19.10 0.96
CA ALA A 23 1.15 18.70 -0.44
C ALA A 23 2.58 18.64 -1.01
N LEU A 24 3.40 19.65 -0.75
CA LEU A 24 4.80 19.69 -1.16
C LEU A 24 5.59 18.55 -0.54
N ALA A 25 5.42 18.28 0.76
CA ALA A 25 6.05 17.15 1.43
C ALA A 25 5.59 15.81 0.85
N SER A 26 4.29 15.65 0.56
CA SER A 26 3.72 14.43 -0.01
C SER A 26 4.27 14.17 -1.41
N VAL A 27 4.30 15.17 -2.28
CA VAL A 27 4.85 15.06 -3.63
C VAL A 27 6.36 14.84 -3.59
N SER A 28 7.09 15.55 -2.73
CA SER A 28 8.55 15.41 -2.63
C SER A 28 8.96 14.03 -2.13
N SER A 29 8.29 13.53 -1.08
CA SER A 29 8.54 12.18 -0.55
C SER A 29 8.15 11.10 -1.57
N TRP A 30 7.02 11.27 -2.28
CA TRP A 30 6.62 10.38 -3.38
C TRP A 30 7.66 10.37 -4.51
N CYS A 31 8.14 11.53 -4.95
CA CYS A 31 9.18 11.65 -5.98
C CYS A 31 10.46 10.95 -5.56
N LEU A 32 10.88 11.09 -4.30
CA LEU A 32 12.05 10.41 -3.76
C LEU A 32 11.86 8.89 -3.80
N SER A 33 10.74 8.39 -3.26
CA SER A 33 10.41 6.96 -3.24
C SER A 33 10.40 6.36 -4.65
N LEU A 34 9.68 7.00 -5.59
CA LEU A 34 9.65 6.59 -6.99
C LEU A 34 11.04 6.60 -7.63
N SER A 35 11.81 7.66 -7.43
CA SER A 35 13.14 7.80 -8.02
C SER A 35 14.09 6.70 -7.53
N VAL A 36 14.06 6.40 -6.23
CA VAL A 36 14.86 5.33 -5.62
C VAL A 36 14.43 3.97 -6.17
N SER A 37 13.13 3.69 -6.26
CA SER A 37 12.61 2.44 -6.84
C SER A 37 13.02 2.27 -8.29
N VAL A 38 12.85 3.29 -9.13
CA VAL A 38 13.24 3.26 -10.55
C VAL A 38 14.74 3.08 -10.70
N TYR A 39 15.53 3.86 -9.95
CA TYR A 39 16.99 3.80 -10.02
C TYR A 39 17.49 2.39 -9.73
N TYR A 40 17.08 1.79 -8.62
CA TYR A 40 17.56 0.47 -8.19
C TYR A 40 16.91 -0.72 -8.88
N THR A 41 15.82 -0.49 -9.62
CA THR A 41 15.29 -1.48 -10.57
C THR A 41 16.22 -1.60 -11.79
N LEU A 42 16.80 -0.48 -12.24
CA LEU A 42 17.59 -0.41 -13.46
C LEU A 42 19.10 -0.51 -13.24
N ARG A 43 19.59 -0.07 -12.08
CA ARG A 43 21.02 0.09 -11.78
C ARG A 43 21.40 -0.53 -10.45
N GLU A 44 22.58 -1.13 -10.43
CA GLU A 44 23.21 -1.64 -9.22
C GLU A 44 23.77 -0.48 -8.37
N PRO A 45 23.80 -0.63 -7.03
CA PRO A 45 24.50 0.32 -6.16
C PRO A 45 25.98 0.34 -6.51
N HIS A 46 26.52 1.53 -6.83
CA HIS A 46 27.93 1.73 -7.10
C HIS A 46 28.67 2.06 -5.80
N ASP A 47 28.74 1.09 -4.89
CA ASP A 47 29.49 1.25 -3.66
C ASP A 47 30.87 0.59 -3.83
N GLN A 48 31.94 1.36 -3.68
CA GLN A 48 33.31 0.84 -3.67
C GLN A 48 33.58 0.20 -2.30
N GLY A 49 33.26 -1.10 -2.13
CA GLY A 49 33.44 -1.79 -0.86
C GLY A 49 33.20 -3.30 -0.91
N THR A 50 33.30 -3.97 0.23
CA THR A 50 33.10 -5.43 0.41
C THR A 50 31.63 -5.86 0.41
N ILE A 51 30.69 -4.90 0.42
CA ILE A 51 29.26 -5.17 0.40
C ILE A 51 28.84 -5.41 -1.05
N VAL A 52 28.49 -6.65 -1.37
CA VAL A 52 27.97 -7.01 -2.70
C VAL A 52 26.53 -6.52 -2.79
N GLY A 53 26.34 -5.37 -3.43
CA GLY A 53 25.03 -4.84 -3.75
C GLY A 53 24.55 -5.27 -5.14
N ARG A 54 23.23 -5.40 -5.30
CA ARG A 54 22.59 -5.84 -6.56
C ARG A 54 21.34 -5.02 -6.84
N ARG A 55 20.83 -5.08 -8.07
CA ARG A 55 19.48 -4.55 -8.39
C ARG A 55 18.43 -5.29 -7.57
N ILE A 56 17.27 -4.65 -7.40
CA ILE A 56 16.14 -5.21 -6.63
C ILE A 56 15.81 -6.64 -7.08
N TRP A 57 15.63 -6.83 -8.39
CA TRP A 57 15.22 -8.13 -8.96
C TRP A 57 16.35 -9.15 -9.04
N ASP A 58 17.60 -8.71 -9.11
CA ASP A 58 18.74 -9.62 -9.04
C ASP A 58 18.87 -10.18 -7.62
N GLN A 59 18.70 -9.34 -6.60
CA GLN A 59 18.69 -9.76 -5.20
C GLN A 59 17.55 -10.75 -4.92
N ASN A 60 16.37 -10.49 -5.48
CA ASN A 60 15.21 -11.39 -5.42
C ASN A 60 15.49 -12.81 -5.93
N MET A 61 16.30 -12.94 -6.98
CA MET A 61 16.60 -14.22 -7.65
C MET A 61 17.90 -14.87 -7.16
N THR A 62 18.71 -14.15 -6.39
CA THR A 62 20.00 -14.66 -5.91
C THR A 62 19.80 -15.74 -4.84
N HIS A 63 18.74 -15.62 -4.04
CA HIS A 63 18.47 -16.52 -2.91
C HIS A 63 17.47 -17.59 -3.32
N ASN A 64 17.82 -18.86 -3.09
CA ASN A 64 16.90 -19.99 -3.29
C ASN A 64 15.82 -19.96 -2.20
N GLN A 65 14.78 -19.15 -2.42
CA GLN A 65 13.74 -18.87 -1.45
C GLN A 65 12.35 -19.12 -2.04
N GLY A 66 11.46 -19.69 -1.21
CA GLY A 66 10.05 -19.91 -1.59
C GLY A 66 9.23 -18.62 -1.76
N PHE A 67 9.83 -17.46 -1.47
CA PHE A 67 9.23 -16.13 -1.59
C PHE A 67 9.72 -15.30 -2.77
N ALA A 68 10.46 -15.90 -3.70
CA ALA A 68 10.87 -15.18 -4.91
C ALA A 68 9.63 -14.65 -5.64
N LEU A 69 9.69 -13.37 -6.02
CA LEU A 69 8.60 -12.65 -6.68
C LEU A 69 8.85 -12.51 -8.18
N ASP A 70 7.79 -12.57 -9.00
CA ASP A 70 7.91 -12.29 -10.43
C ASP A 70 8.12 -10.78 -10.63
N SER A 71 9.26 -10.43 -11.22
CA SER A 71 9.66 -9.04 -11.42
C SER A 71 8.69 -8.27 -12.30
N SER A 72 8.07 -8.92 -13.30
CA SER A 72 7.14 -8.26 -14.22
C SER A 72 5.84 -7.91 -13.51
N CYS A 73 5.27 -8.86 -12.76
CA CYS A 73 4.08 -8.63 -11.94
C CYS A 73 4.32 -7.52 -10.92
N MET A 74 5.43 -7.55 -10.22
CA MET A 74 5.72 -6.58 -9.18
C MET A 74 6.00 -5.17 -9.73
N ASN A 75 6.72 -5.06 -10.85
CA ASN A 75 6.91 -3.78 -11.53
C ASN A 75 5.56 -3.20 -11.97
N ALA A 76 4.65 -4.03 -12.52
CA ALA A 76 3.32 -3.58 -12.90
C ALA A 76 2.50 -3.06 -11.70
N PHE A 77 2.55 -3.76 -10.56
CA PHE A 77 1.93 -3.30 -9.32
C PHE A 77 2.47 -1.94 -8.88
N TRP A 78 3.79 -1.78 -8.82
CA TRP A 78 4.40 -0.53 -8.36
C TRP A 78 4.11 0.65 -9.28
N ILE A 79 4.14 0.43 -10.60
CA ILE A 79 3.77 1.46 -11.58
C ILE A 79 2.31 1.90 -11.36
N ALA A 80 1.39 0.94 -11.24
CA ALA A 80 -0.02 1.23 -11.00
C ALA A 80 -0.23 1.95 -9.65
N LEU A 81 0.46 1.51 -8.61
CA LEU A 81 0.38 2.09 -7.28
C LEU A 81 0.89 3.53 -7.27
N PHE A 82 2.09 3.79 -7.80
CA PHE A 82 2.66 5.14 -7.84
C PHE A 82 1.79 6.10 -8.67
N ALA A 83 1.22 5.64 -9.78
CA ALA A 83 0.27 6.43 -10.56
C ALA A 83 -1.00 6.75 -9.75
N ALA A 84 -1.60 5.76 -9.09
CA ALA A 84 -2.78 5.94 -8.27
C ALA A 84 -2.53 6.87 -7.07
N GLN A 85 -1.35 6.79 -6.44
CA GLN A 85 -0.92 7.69 -5.37
C GLN A 85 -0.85 9.14 -5.83
N LEU A 86 -0.29 9.39 -7.02
CA LEU A 86 -0.22 10.74 -7.58
C LEU A 86 -1.62 11.32 -7.80
N PHE A 87 -2.54 10.53 -8.38
CA PHE A 87 -3.93 10.96 -8.56
C PHE A 87 -4.64 11.22 -7.22
N ALA A 88 -4.38 10.40 -6.20
CA ALA A 88 -4.95 10.58 -4.86
C ALA A 88 -4.48 11.88 -4.21
N VAL A 89 -3.17 12.17 -4.24
CA VAL A 89 -2.59 13.40 -3.69
C VAL A 89 -3.12 14.63 -4.44
N ILE A 90 -3.17 14.60 -5.78
CA ILE A 90 -3.77 15.68 -6.58
C ILE A 90 -5.24 15.87 -6.19
N GLY A 91 -5.99 14.78 -6.04
CA GLY A 91 -7.40 14.81 -5.63
C GLY A 91 -7.62 15.43 -4.26
N ILE A 92 -6.74 15.17 -3.29
CA ILE A 92 -6.76 15.81 -1.96
C ILE A 92 -6.55 17.33 -2.11
N VAL A 93 -5.51 17.74 -2.83
CA VAL A 93 -5.14 19.16 -2.99
C VAL A 93 -6.24 19.94 -3.72
N LEU A 94 -6.78 19.40 -4.81
CA LEU A 94 -7.82 20.06 -5.58
C LEU A 94 -9.09 20.28 -4.76
N ARG A 95 -9.53 19.25 -4.03
CA ARG A 95 -10.69 19.34 -3.13
C ARG A 95 -10.43 20.25 -1.93
N GLY A 96 -9.16 20.38 -1.51
CA GLY A 96 -8.72 21.21 -0.39
C GLY A 96 -9.49 20.96 0.89
N ARG A 97 -9.76 19.66 1.16
CA ARG A 97 -10.25 19.21 2.46
C ARG A 97 -9.12 19.38 3.47
N LYS A 98 -9.46 19.91 4.64
CA LYS A 98 -8.52 20.30 5.69
C LYS A 98 -8.82 19.61 7.03
N ASP A 99 -9.61 18.55 6.99
CA ASP A 99 -9.92 17.76 8.17
C ASP A 99 -8.67 17.05 8.69
N ASP A 100 -8.63 16.81 10.00
CA ASP A 100 -7.49 16.19 10.68
C ASP A 100 -7.15 14.80 10.10
N SER A 101 -8.15 14.07 9.59
CA SER A 101 -7.96 12.76 8.95
C SER A 101 -7.13 12.88 7.66
N THR A 102 -7.45 13.86 6.80
CA THR A 102 -6.66 14.14 5.59
C THR A 102 -5.21 14.51 5.92
N MET A 103 -5.00 15.31 6.96
CA MET A 103 -3.65 15.67 7.42
C MET A 103 -2.88 14.46 7.94
N ALA A 104 -3.52 13.60 8.74
CA ALA A 104 -2.93 12.37 9.23
C ALA A 104 -2.51 11.46 8.07
N ILE A 105 -3.39 11.25 7.08
CA ILE A 105 -3.10 10.45 5.88
C ILE A 105 -1.84 10.97 5.18
N CYS A 106 -1.73 12.27 4.94
CA CYS A 106 -0.58 12.85 4.26
C CYS A 106 0.72 12.70 5.06
N ILE A 107 0.69 12.86 6.38
CA ILE A 107 1.88 12.69 7.25
C ILE A 107 2.35 11.23 7.20
N HIS A 108 1.45 10.29 7.44
CA HIS A 108 1.75 8.87 7.40
C HIS A 108 2.20 8.41 6.00
N PHE A 109 1.64 8.99 4.94
CA PHE A 109 2.08 8.77 3.55
C PHE A 109 3.51 9.27 3.30
N CYS A 110 3.84 10.47 3.80
CA CYS A 110 5.21 10.99 3.71
C CYS A 110 6.20 10.06 4.44
N VAL A 111 5.88 9.67 5.67
CA VAL A 111 6.69 8.73 6.45
C VAL A 111 6.84 7.41 5.71
N ASN A 112 5.76 6.87 5.15
CA ASN A 112 5.80 5.65 4.35
C ASN A 112 6.76 5.75 3.17
N ASN A 113 6.70 6.84 2.41
CA ASN A 113 7.58 7.02 1.25
C ASN A 113 9.06 7.11 1.66
N LEU A 114 9.37 7.78 2.78
CA LEU A 114 10.73 7.87 3.31
C LEU A 114 11.24 6.50 3.77
N LEU A 115 10.45 5.78 4.59
CA LEU A 115 10.81 4.46 5.08
C LEU A 115 10.92 3.45 3.93
N HIS A 116 10.04 3.53 2.93
CA HIS A 116 10.14 2.72 1.73
C HIS A 116 11.44 2.98 0.97
N ALA A 117 11.79 4.24 0.70
CA ALA A 117 13.04 4.59 0.04
C ALA A 117 14.27 4.07 0.82
N ILE A 118 14.29 4.25 2.15
CA ILE A 118 15.35 3.75 3.03
C ILE A 118 15.44 2.21 2.96
N SER A 119 14.30 1.51 3.02
CA SER A 119 14.27 0.05 2.93
C SER A 119 14.86 -0.46 1.62
N ILE A 120 14.57 0.18 0.48
CA ILE A 120 15.15 -0.20 -0.81
C ILE A 120 16.66 0.01 -0.79
N ILE A 121 17.13 1.16 -0.31
CA ILE A 121 18.57 1.51 -0.23
C ILE A 121 19.34 0.47 0.60
N LEU A 122 18.76 0.00 1.70
CA LEU A 122 19.36 -1.03 2.56
C LEU A 122 19.27 -2.43 1.91
N PHE A 123 18.12 -2.75 1.32
CA PHE A 123 17.84 -4.03 0.68
C PHE A 123 18.82 -4.34 -0.45
N VAL A 124 19.04 -3.38 -1.36
CA VAL A 124 19.97 -3.55 -2.49
C VAL A 124 21.42 -3.68 -2.06
N ARG A 125 21.74 -3.33 -0.81
CA ARG A 125 23.05 -3.49 -0.17
C ARG A 125 23.14 -4.76 0.66
N SER A 126 22.19 -5.68 0.55
CA SER A 126 22.16 -6.93 1.31
C SER A 126 22.11 -6.72 2.83
N VAL A 127 21.69 -5.55 3.32
CA VAL A 127 21.63 -5.24 4.77
C VAL A 127 20.26 -5.64 5.33
N PHE A 128 19.92 -6.93 5.18
CA PHE A 128 18.56 -7.42 5.38
C PHE A 128 18.01 -7.25 6.79
N GLY A 129 18.85 -7.31 7.83
CA GLY A 129 18.40 -7.09 9.22
C GLY A 129 17.89 -5.66 9.46
N TRP A 130 18.61 -4.66 8.94
CA TRP A 130 18.16 -3.26 9.02
C TRP A 130 16.99 -2.99 8.09
N THR A 131 16.97 -3.61 6.90
CA THR A 131 15.81 -3.55 6.02
C THR A 131 14.55 -4.06 6.72
N GLU A 132 14.63 -5.20 7.41
CA GLU A 132 13.49 -5.78 8.14
C GLU A 132 12.97 -4.83 9.21
N PHE A 133 13.87 -4.24 9.99
CA PHE A 133 13.51 -3.26 11.02
C PHE A 133 12.75 -2.06 10.42
N ILE A 134 13.21 -1.51 9.30
CA ILE A 134 12.55 -0.39 8.61
C ILE A 134 11.19 -0.82 8.02
N LEU A 135 11.08 -2.04 7.49
CA LEU A 135 9.81 -2.58 6.99
C LEU A 135 8.78 -2.74 8.12
N VAL A 136 9.18 -3.26 9.28
CA VAL A 136 8.32 -3.38 10.47
C VAL A 136 7.85 -2.00 10.93
N LEU A 137 8.76 -1.02 11.03
CA LEU A 137 8.39 0.36 11.38
C LEU A 137 7.38 0.95 10.39
N ASN A 138 7.57 0.72 9.10
CA ASN A 138 6.65 1.21 8.09
C ASN A 138 5.28 0.50 8.15
N PHE A 139 5.28 -0.81 8.40
CA PHE A 139 4.07 -1.58 8.58
C PHE A 139 3.27 -1.09 9.79
N VAL A 140 3.93 -0.79 10.92
CA VAL A 140 3.29 -0.19 12.10
C VAL A 140 2.74 1.20 11.77
N ASN A 141 3.52 2.06 11.11
CA ASN A 141 3.09 3.38 10.67
C ASN A 141 1.77 3.33 9.87
N LEU A 142 1.69 2.45 8.87
CA LEU A 142 0.49 2.30 8.05
C LEU A 142 -0.66 1.57 8.78
N SER A 143 -0.35 0.63 9.66
CA SER A 143 -1.36 -0.06 10.48
C SER A 143 -2.04 0.91 11.44
N CYS A 144 -1.26 1.79 12.08
CA CYS A 144 -1.81 2.87 12.91
C CYS A 144 -2.76 3.75 12.09
N LEU A 145 -2.35 4.19 10.90
CA LEU A 145 -3.22 4.98 10.03
C LEU A 145 -4.49 4.22 9.65
N HIS A 146 -4.35 2.96 9.24
CA HIS A 146 -5.47 2.14 8.77
C HIS A 146 -6.53 1.90 9.87
N PHE A 147 -6.09 1.61 11.10
CA PHE A 147 -7.00 1.33 12.21
C PHE A 147 -7.56 2.59 12.88
N LEU A 148 -6.86 3.72 12.82
CA LEU A 148 -7.29 4.96 13.47
C LEU A 148 -8.08 5.89 12.53
N HIS A 149 -7.81 5.85 11.22
CA HIS A 149 -8.33 6.83 10.25
C HIS A 149 -8.95 6.17 9.02
N GLN A 150 -9.90 5.25 9.24
CA GLN A 150 -10.54 4.49 8.17
C GLN A 150 -11.62 5.26 7.37
N THR A 151 -11.81 6.57 7.63
CA THR A 151 -12.95 7.35 7.12
C THR A 151 -12.73 7.97 5.74
N ALA A 152 -11.57 7.80 5.12
CA ALA A 152 -11.32 8.42 3.82
C ALA A 152 -11.84 7.56 2.64
N PRO A 153 -12.24 8.20 1.51
CA PRO A 153 -12.73 7.50 0.34
C PRO A 153 -11.75 6.47 -0.22
N LEU A 154 -12.27 5.42 -0.85
CA LEU A 154 -11.47 4.31 -1.37
C LEU A 154 -10.37 4.75 -2.36
N TYR A 155 -10.62 5.76 -3.18
CA TYR A 155 -9.63 6.28 -4.13
C TYR A 155 -8.46 7.00 -3.45
N VAL A 156 -8.58 7.34 -2.16
CA VAL A 156 -7.52 7.89 -1.31
C VAL A 156 -6.89 6.77 -0.48
N CYS A 157 -7.72 6.05 0.30
CA CYS A 157 -7.26 4.99 1.19
C CYS A 157 -6.57 3.85 0.44
N GLY A 158 -7.13 3.43 -0.68
CA GLY A 158 -6.58 2.34 -1.49
C GLY A 158 -5.12 2.55 -1.86
N PRO A 159 -4.77 3.62 -2.61
CA PRO A 159 -3.39 3.85 -3.04
C PRO A 159 -2.45 4.39 -1.95
N LEU A 160 -2.94 5.18 -0.99
CA LEU A 160 -2.08 5.80 0.04
C LEU A 160 -1.89 4.94 1.28
N VAL A 161 -2.81 4.00 1.56
CA VAL A 161 -2.83 3.21 2.80
C VAL A 161 -2.84 1.72 2.50
N SER A 162 -3.92 1.21 1.89
CA SER A 162 -4.16 -0.24 1.77
C SER A 162 -3.15 -0.94 0.86
N GLY A 163 -2.81 -0.36 -0.28
CA GLY A 163 -1.80 -0.86 -1.20
C GLY A 163 -0.41 -0.93 -0.56
N PRO A 164 0.12 0.19 -0.04
CA PRO A 164 1.39 0.21 0.68
C PRO A 164 1.41 -0.72 1.91
N LEU A 165 0.31 -0.80 2.66
CA LEU A 165 0.19 -1.68 3.83
C LEU A 165 0.30 -3.16 3.44
N SER A 166 -0.37 -3.53 2.34
CA SER A 166 -0.31 -4.89 1.80
C SER A 166 1.10 -5.25 1.35
N TRP A 167 1.79 -4.31 0.68
CA TRP A 167 3.19 -4.50 0.33
C TRP A 167 4.06 -4.65 1.57
N GLY A 168 3.91 -3.77 2.57
CA GLY A 168 4.68 -3.83 3.81
C GLY A 168 4.54 -5.18 4.51
N PHE A 169 3.32 -5.74 4.55
CA PHE A 169 3.08 -7.07 5.10
C PHE A 169 3.83 -8.17 4.36
N LEU A 170 3.75 -8.18 3.03
CA LEU A 170 4.49 -9.14 2.20
C LEU A 170 6.00 -8.96 2.30
N ALA A 171 6.47 -7.72 2.25
CA ALA A 171 7.87 -7.36 2.17
C ALA A 171 8.66 -7.84 3.39
N MET A 172 8.03 -7.88 4.59
CA MET A 172 8.63 -8.47 5.78
C MET A 172 8.93 -9.96 5.58
N TYR A 173 8.00 -10.75 5.04
CA TYR A 173 8.27 -12.17 4.73
C TYR A 173 9.31 -12.33 3.63
N TRP A 174 9.23 -11.50 2.60
CA TRP A 174 10.15 -11.54 1.47
C TRP A 174 11.60 -11.21 1.90
N ASN A 175 11.81 -10.10 2.59
CA ASN A 175 13.13 -9.70 3.10
C ASN A 175 13.60 -10.64 4.22
N GLY A 176 12.73 -11.02 5.15
CA GLY A 176 13.04 -11.98 6.22
C GLY A 176 13.52 -13.33 5.68
N SER A 177 12.96 -13.81 4.56
CA SER A 177 13.41 -15.04 3.91
C SER A 177 14.84 -14.97 3.36
N MET A 178 15.33 -13.76 3.03
CA MET A 178 16.72 -13.52 2.63
C MET A 178 17.65 -13.30 3.81
N ALA A 179 17.11 -12.82 4.94
CA ALA A 179 17.89 -12.54 6.15
C ALA A 179 18.28 -13.82 6.90
N VAL A 180 17.50 -14.90 6.75
CA VAL A 180 17.69 -16.16 7.48
C VAL A 180 18.26 -17.23 6.58
N ASP A 181 19.46 -17.72 6.91
CA ASP A 181 19.99 -18.93 6.31
C ASP A 181 19.43 -20.16 7.05
N ALA A 182 18.36 -20.73 6.49
CA ALA A 182 17.72 -21.93 7.00
C ALA A 182 17.90 -23.08 6.00
N GLY A 183 17.99 -24.32 6.49
CA GLY A 183 17.99 -25.50 5.62
C GLY A 183 16.69 -25.62 4.80
N ASP A 184 16.73 -26.33 3.67
CA ASP A 184 15.65 -26.37 2.68
C ASP A 184 14.29 -26.79 3.25
N ASN A 185 14.27 -27.77 4.16
CA ASN A 185 13.04 -28.22 4.81
C ASN A 185 12.39 -27.11 5.67
N ALA A 186 13.21 -26.35 6.40
CA ALA A 186 12.71 -25.27 7.24
C ALA A 186 12.20 -24.09 6.38
N ARG A 187 12.88 -23.78 5.27
CA ARG A 187 12.43 -22.78 4.29
C ARG A 187 11.05 -23.12 3.72
N ASN A 188 10.81 -24.39 3.40
CA ASN A 188 9.52 -24.86 2.86
C ASN A 188 8.39 -24.68 3.87
N VAL A 189 8.58 -25.13 5.11
CA VAL A 189 7.58 -24.98 6.17
C VAL A 189 7.30 -23.51 6.45
N LEU A 190 8.35 -22.67 6.53
CA LEU A 190 8.19 -21.24 6.74
C LEU A 190 7.42 -20.57 5.60
N THR A 191 7.68 -20.97 4.36
CA THR A 191 6.96 -20.47 3.18
C THR A 191 5.47 -20.79 3.26
N VAL A 192 5.13 -22.05 3.57
CA VAL A 192 3.73 -22.47 3.72
C VAL A 192 3.04 -21.72 4.86
N LEU A 193 3.67 -21.62 6.04
CA LEU A 193 3.11 -20.91 7.19
C LEU A 193 2.89 -19.42 6.89
N ALA A 194 3.84 -18.77 6.22
CA ALA A 194 3.72 -17.38 5.85
C ALA A 194 2.65 -17.16 4.77
N MET A 195 2.42 -18.10 3.84
CA MET A 195 1.26 -18.05 2.93
C MET A 195 -0.08 -18.09 3.67
N PHE A 196 -0.21 -18.91 4.72
CA PHE A 196 -1.38 -18.89 5.58
C PHE A 196 -1.50 -17.58 6.37
N GLY A 197 -0.39 -16.97 6.77
CA GLY A 197 -0.35 -15.63 7.35
C GLY A 197 -0.90 -14.57 6.39
N ILE A 198 -0.47 -14.58 5.13
CA ILE A 198 -0.99 -13.69 4.06
C ILE A 198 -2.49 -13.91 3.84
N LEU A 199 -2.92 -15.17 3.75
CA LEU A 199 -4.33 -15.51 3.60
C LEU A 199 -5.15 -15.00 4.79
N GLY A 200 -4.72 -15.32 6.01
CA GLY A 200 -5.40 -14.95 7.24
C GLY A 200 -5.51 -13.44 7.43
N TYR A 201 -4.41 -12.71 7.19
CA TYR A 201 -4.38 -11.25 7.27
C TYR A 201 -5.29 -10.61 6.21
N GLY A 202 -5.22 -11.04 4.96
CA GLY A 202 -6.08 -10.52 3.89
C GLY A 202 -7.57 -10.77 4.13
N LEU A 203 -7.92 -11.98 4.57
CA LEU A 203 -9.30 -12.32 4.95
C LEU A 203 -9.77 -11.52 6.16
N PHE A 204 -8.95 -11.38 7.19
CA PHE A 204 -9.27 -10.60 8.39
C PHE A 204 -9.56 -9.14 8.05
N ILE A 205 -8.66 -8.47 7.31
CA ILE A 205 -8.85 -7.06 6.94
C ILE A 205 -10.09 -6.89 6.04
N SER A 206 -10.27 -7.77 5.05
CA SER A 206 -11.43 -7.70 4.16
C SER A 206 -12.76 -7.95 4.86
N MET A 207 -12.82 -8.78 5.90
CA MET A 207 -14.06 -9.09 6.61
C MET A 207 -14.34 -8.12 7.76
N ALA A 208 -13.35 -7.85 8.61
CA ALA A 208 -13.51 -7.00 9.78
C ALA A 208 -13.62 -5.52 9.40
N PHE A 209 -12.77 -5.06 8.49
CA PHE A 209 -12.68 -3.65 8.10
C PHE A 209 -13.37 -3.36 6.76
N LYS A 210 -13.87 -4.38 6.05
CA LYS A 210 -14.46 -4.25 4.71
C LYS A 210 -13.50 -3.67 3.66
N ASP A 211 -12.20 -3.63 3.95
CA ASP A 211 -11.19 -3.18 3.01
C ASP A 211 -10.77 -4.33 2.10
N ARG A 212 -11.31 -4.31 0.89
CA ARG A 212 -11.06 -5.32 -0.14
C ARG A 212 -9.78 -5.05 -0.91
N VAL A 213 -9.24 -3.84 -0.86
CA VAL A 213 -8.01 -3.49 -1.58
C VAL A 213 -6.86 -4.30 -1.02
N VAL A 214 -6.81 -4.48 0.31
CA VAL A 214 -5.80 -5.31 0.96
C VAL A 214 -5.88 -6.76 0.47
N ALA A 215 -7.06 -7.37 0.47
CA ALA A 215 -7.22 -8.74 -0.01
C ALA A 215 -6.88 -8.91 -1.50
N VAL A 216 -7.29 -7.96 -2.36
CA VAL A 216 -6.93 -7.98 -3.78
C VAL A 216 -5.42 -7.83 -3.98
N ALA A 217 -4.77 -6.90 -3.28
CA ALA A 217 -3.33 -6.67 -3.39
C ALA A 217 -2.53 -7.89 -2.91
N LEU A 218 -2.87 -8.46 -1.75
CA LEU A 218 -2.24 -9.68 -1.24
C LEU A 218 -2.49 -10.89 -2.14
N GLY A 219 -3.68 -11.00 -2.74
CA GLY A 219 -3.97 -12.02 -3.74
C GLY A 219 -3.10 -11.87 -4.99
N PHE A 220 -2.94 -10.64 -5.48
CA PHE A 220 -2.02 -10.33 -6.59
C PHE A 220 -0.57 -10.71 -6.26
N PHE A 221 -0.09 -10.40 -5.06
CA PHE A 221 1.26 -10.79 -4.63
C PHE A 221 1.43 -12.31 -4.51
N ALA A 222 0.44 -13.01 -3.95
CA ALA A 222 0.46 -14.47 -3.92
C ALA A 222 0.52 -15.05 -5.35
N ALA A 223 -0.21 -14.46 -6.31
CA ALA A 223 -0.09 -14.85 -7.72
C ALA A 223 1.32 -14.57 -8.29
N ALA A 224 1.92 -13.42 -7.96
CA ALA A 224 3.28 -13.08 -8.39
C ALA A 224 4.32 -14.08 -7.86
N ILE A 225 4.15 -14.57 -6.63
CA ILE A 225 4.98 -15.65 -6.07
C ILE A 225 4.72 -16.95 -6.81
N ALA A 226 3.46 -17.34 -7.02
CA ALA A 226 3.13 -18.56 -7.74
C ALA A 226 3.76 -18.60 -9.14
N ILE A 227 3.69 -17.49 -9.89
CA ILE A 227 4.29 -17.36 -11.22
C ILE A 227 5.81 -17.51 -11.14
N ALA A 228 6.48 -16.87 -10.17
CA ALA A 228 7.92 -16.99 -10.00
C ALA A 228 8.33 -18.42 -9.65
N GLN A 229 7.64 -19.06 -8.70
CA GLN A 229 7.93 -20.45 -8.32
C GLN A 229 7.71 -21.42 -9.49
N PHE A 230 6.68 -21.20 -10.30
CA PHE A 230 6.44 -21.97 -11.52
C PHE A 230 7.58 -21.81 -12.55
N ARG A 231 8.08 -20.57 -12.76
CA ARG A 231 9.17 -20.28 -13.71
C ARG A 231 10.54 -20.75 -13.24
N LEU A 232 10.78 -20.76 -11.94
CA LEU A 232 12.07 -21.15 -11.36
C LEU A 232 12.23 -22.69 -11.25
N GLU A 233 11.22 -23.46 -11.65
CA GLU A 233 11.20 -24.95 -11.59
C GLU A 233 11.61 -25.49 -10.21
N GLN A 234 11.33 -24.74 -9.14
CA GLN A 234 11.73 -25.10 -7.78
C GLN A 234 10.73 -26.04 -7.14
N ASP A 235 11.02 -27.34 -7.16
CA ASP A 235 10.19 -28.44 -6.64
C ASP A 235 8.75 -28.44 -7.19
N ASP A 236 8.27 -29.59 -7.65
CA ASP A 236 7.03 -29.74 -8.45
C ASP A 236 5.74 -29.13 -7.85
N PHE A 237 5.72 -28.73 -6.56
CA PHE A 237 4.52 -28.31 -5.84
C PHE A 237 4.56 -26.97 -5.09
N ARG A 238 5.68 -26.20 -5.09
CA ARG A 238 5.76 -24.94 -4.31
C ARG A 238 4.81 -23.85 -4.78
N TRP A 239 4.43 -23.85 -6.05
CA TRP A 239 3.52 -22.88 -6.65
C TRP A 239 2.04 -23.09 -6.25
N ILE A 240 1.67 -24.26 -5.71
CA ILE A 240 0.28 -24.60 -5.40
C ILE A 240 -0.27 -23.75 -4.26
N THR A 241 0.43 -23.70 -3.12
CA THR A 241 -0.01 -22.92 -1.96
C THR A 241 -0.24 -21.44 -2.28
N PRO A 242 0.71 -20.70 -2.92
CA PRO A 242 0.47 -19.31 -3.29
C PRO A 242 -0.66 -19.16 -4.32
N THR A 243 -0.87 -20.13 -5.23
CA THR A 243 -2.00 -20.13 -6.17
C THR A 243 -3.35 -20.25 -5.45
N ILE A 244 -3.45 -21.14 -4.47
CA ILE A 244 -4.66 -21.32 -3.66
C ILE A 244 -4.94 -20.06 -2.84
N THR A 245 -3.91 -19.50 -2.18
CA THR A 245 -4.04 -18.26 -1.41
C THR A 245 -4.53 -17.10 -2.28
N SER A 246 -3.93 -16.91 -3.46
CA SER A 246 -4.37 -15.93 -4.45
C SER A 246 -5.84 -16.12 -4.83
N SER A 247 -6.21 -17.35 -5.20
CA SER A 247 -7.56 -17.68 -5.64
C SER A 247 -8.60 -17.38 -4.57
N ILE A 248 -8.35 -17.75 -3.30
CA ILE A 248 -9.28 -17.51 -2.20
C ILE A 248 -9.44 -16.01 -1.93
N LEU A 249 -8.35 -15.25 -1.88
CA LEU A 249 -8.39 -13.81 -1.60
C LEU A 249 -9.11 -13.03 -2.70
N VAL A 250 -8.80 -13.34 -3.97
CA VAL A 250 -9.46 -12.70 -5.12
C VAL A 250 -10.93 -13.10 -5.20
N PHE A 251 -11.24 -14.39 -5.05
CA PHE A 251 -12.63 -14.88 -5.09
C PHE A 251 -13.48 -14.23 -3.99
N THR A 252 -12.98 -14.18 -2.76
CA THR A 252 -13.68 -13.54 -1.63
C THR A 252 -13.91 -12.06 -1.89
N SER A 253 -12.94 -11.37 -2.48
CA SER A 253 -13.04 -9.95 -2.84
C SER A 253 -14.12 -9.72 -3.90
N VAL A 254 -14.12 -10.51 -4.99
CA VAL A 254 -15.10 -10.43 -6.08
C VAL A 254 -16.50 -10.78 -5.60
N LEU A 255 -16.64 -11.82 -4.77
CA LEU A 255 -17.92 -12.22 -4.19
C LEU A 255 -18.46 -11.10 -3.30
N SER A 256 -17.63 -10.51 -2.45
CA SER A 256 -18.01 -9.40 -1.58
C SER A 256 -18.47 -8.16 -2.37
N ILE A 257 -17.79 -7.84 -3.47
CA ILE A 257 -18.19 -6.75 -4.39
C ILE A 257 -19.55 -7.08 -5.03
N SER A 258 -19.68 -8.27 -5.59
CA SER A 258 -20.91 -8.74 -6.26
C SER A 258 -22.12 -8.73 -5.32
N LEU A 259 -21.95 -9.18 -4.07
CA LEU A 259 -23.00 -9.19 -3.07
C LEU A 259 -23.43 -7.76 -2.67
N ASN A 260 -22.51 -6.81 -2.62
CA ASN A 260 -22.86 -5.41 -2.36
C ASN A 260 -23.69 -4.82 -3.51
N ILE A 261 -23.24 -5.03 -4.76
CA ILE A 261 -23.96 -4.56 -5.95
C ILE A 261 -25.37 -5.14 -5.98
N ARG A 262 -25.53 -6.44 -5.72
CA ARG A 262 -26.84 -7.11 -5.69
C ARG A 262 -27.77 -6.56 -4.60
N LYS A 263 -27.23 -6.14 -3.46
CA LYS A 263 -28.03 -5.58 -2.36
C LYS A 263 -28.48 -4.14 -2.61
N GLY A 264 -28.20 -3.57 -3.78
CA GLY A 264 -28.53 -2.18 -4.09
C GLY A 264 -27.79 -1.18 -3.21
N LYS A 265 -26.81 -1.66 -2.41
CA LYS A 265 -25.84 -0.77 -1.81
C LYS A 265 -25.00 -0.29 -2.97
N VAL A 266 -25.19 0.97 -3.35
CA VAL A 266 -24.18 1.71 -4.11
C VAL A 266 -22.86 1.33 -3.44
N LEU A 267 -21.85 0.93 -4.21
CA LEU A 267 -20.49 0.82 -3.70
C LEU A 267 -20.28 2.13 -2.92
N ASP A 268 -20.37 2.15 -1.58
CA ASP A 268 -20.31 3.39 -0.82
C ASP A 268 -18.90 3.96 -1.04
N TRP A 269 -18.76 4.70 -2.14
CA TRP A 269 -17.57 5.40 -2.58
C TRP A 269 -17.53 6.80 -1.99
N GLU A 270 -18.61 7.19 -1.33
CA GLU A 270 -18.78 8.36 -0.48
C GLU A 270 -18.99 7.88 0.95
N CYS A 271 -18.06 8.25 1.83
CA CYS A 271 -18.27 8.14 3.26
C CYS A 271 -19.44 9.07 3.61
N ASP A 272 -20.38 8.56 4.41
CA ASP A 272 -21.62 9.21 4.84
C ASP A 272 -21.35 10.64 5.38
N GLU A 273 -21.41 11.65 4.50
CA GLU A 273 -21.19 13.07 4.83
C GLU A 273 -22.42 13.70 5.51
N ARG A 274 -23.41 12.91 5.96
CA ARG A 274 -24.72 13.45 6.35
C ARG A 274 -25.17 13.06 7.75
N LYS A 275 -24.46 13.53 8.79
CA LYS A 275 -25.00 13.57 10.18
C LYS A 275 -24.60 14.76 11.06
N GLU A 276 -24.11 15.88 10.52
CA GLU A 276 -23.85 17.08 11.37
C GLU A 276 -24.63 18.36 11.05
N ASP A 277 -25.39 18.44 9.94
CA ASP A 277 -26.06 19.71 9.57
C ASP A 277 -27.57 19.84 9.92
N ASP A 278 -28.20 18.84 10.55
CA ASP A 278 -29.64 18.93 10.91
C ASP A 278 -29.91 19.31 12.39
N GLY A 279 -28.88 19.77 13.12
CA GLY A 279 -28.96 20.06 14.56
C GLY A 279 -29.22 21.51 14.95
N SER A 280 -29.09 22.50 14.06
CA SER A 280 -29.22 23.93 14.43
C SER A 280 -30.26 24.66 13.59
N GLY A 281 -31.54 24.44 13.87
CA GLY A 281 -32.58 25.14 13.09
C GLY A 281 -34.01 25.04 13.57
N LYS A 282 -34.30 24.76 14.85
CA LYS A 282 -35.66 24.91 15.40
C LYS A 282 -35.63 25.32 16.87
N HIS A 283 -35.47 26.61 17.13
CA HIS A 283 -36.01 27.27 18.33
C HIS A 283 -36.12 28.77 18.06
N SER A 284 -37.23 29.19 17.46
CA SER A 284 -37.70 30.59 17.46
C SER A 284 -39.07 30.71 16.79
N GLU A 285 -40.12 30.17 17.43
CA GLU A 285 -41.49 30.69 17.27
C GLU A 285 -42.25 30.47 18.59
N LEU A 286 -42.21 31.48 19.48
CA LEU A 286 -43.20 31.75 20.52
C LEU A 286 -43.21 33.26 20.75
N VAL A 287 -44.06 33.96 19.99
CA VAL A 287 -44.77 35.20 20.38
C VAL A 287 -46.17 35.10 19.80
#